data_AF-A0A8H4XWK4-F1
#
_entry.id   AF-A0A8H4XWK4-F1
#
_cell.length_a   1.000
_cell.length_b   1.000
_cell.length_c   1.000
_cell.angle_alpha   90.00
_cell.angle_beta   90.00
_cell.angle_gamma   90.00
#
_symmetry.space_group_name_H-M   'P 1'
#
loop_
_entity.id
_entity.type
_entity.pdbx_description
1 polymer ?
#
loop_
_entity_poly.entity_id
_entity_poly.type
_entity_poly.pdbx_seq_one_letter_code
_entity_poly.pdbx_strand_id
1 'polypeptide(L)'
;MFIARRNAQSTLARRLRRVPLDHSRHIGTNRVSGSQLEATNDVSQRLKDTGLWVWGRGRKAKTAPVGDKCRTNIVSQELCDDIANYIGPSLDRHRGCDLVDINPGVGVWSRTLHNLVQPRKHIMMEPDLELYKPHLQDLIDKPSVHVLPKAGILWKELTEMLRMLSNQTVRDPNAEPERNDTLLVNINLSYYPPKRFQLFECVSTMVLYQLMSSIRTASLFQQYGLVRMLVWINEDGKRRLLPRSAYRRKRGSFEAELACEWIHEIAGQDLEVEDRYELRDEWINMESGYRALARMEKAGLTMPLHRQTHMYQNLKAQPELANQPLAGVNRPILSRPFRQELDNLEEVYAATGAKEVSTRLQYLRYRGKYDLEDSQLYLELLQERDALSRMYKTSPAELSKAEAEFNARIEHVKKNTRKEWNAVRDNYHIFKQDPPALLWDRRPFEPLAIRADDFYPQIPCALLDFQPKAMNPYLRQHGSTSMHGATSDTMLRYWWQHMLLPASKAMEGLWPGFGDLVSEVGSLRDPAKGGVPLSGSGEVSARAINETQWAEIIKAFVDWPFKPEFSTLVGRLMDDKDEEVEEGRQPGAMAGGGD
;
A
#
# COMPACT_ATOMS: atom_id res chain seq x y z
N MET A 1 -30.52 8.40 -2.38
CA MET A 1 -29.89 9.18 -1.27
C MET A 1 -29.85 8.41 0.05
N PHE A 2 -30.83 7.54 0.37
CA PHE A 2 -30.82 6.67 1.57
C PHE A 2 -29.95 5.41 1.44
N ILE A 3 -29.65 4.92 0.23
CA ILE A 3 -28.97 3.64 0.01
C ILE A 3 -27.48 3.71 0.43
N ALA A 4 -26.71 4.65 -0.12
CA ALA A 4 -25.34 4.88 0.34
C ALA A 4 -25.23 5.51 1.74
N ARG A 5 -26.32 6.09 2.29
CA ARG A 5 -26.36 6.54 3.68
C ARG A 5 -26.54 5.38 4.66
N ARG A 6 -27.32 4.36 4.31
CA ARG A 6 -27.42 3.11 5.07
C ARG A 6 -26.11 2.32 5.06
N ASN A 7 -25.31 2.52 4.01
CA ASN A 7 -23.99 1.92 3.82
C ASN A 7 -22.82 2.88 4.12
N ALA A 8 -23.10 4.10 4.59
CA ALA A 8 -22.04 5.02 4.99
C ALA A 8 -21.36 4.40 6.21
N GLN A 9 -20.11 4.03 6.02
CA GLN A 9 -19.42 3.08 6.89
C GLN A 9 -19.22 3.62 8.30
N SER A 10 -19.39 2.73 9.26
CA SER A 10 -19.13 3.02 10.66
C SER A 10 -17.62 3.13 10.88
N THR A 11 -17.13 4.22 11.45
CA THR A 11 -15.68 4.38 11.73
C THR A 11 -15.21 3.70 13.01
N LEU A 12 -16.14 3.11 13.77
CA LEU A 12 -15.90 2.35 14.99
C LEU A 12 -16.63 1.02 14.85
N ALA A 13 -15.91 -0.09 14.91
CA ALA A 13 -16.47 -1.44 14.84
C ALA A 13 -17.77 -1.57 15.67
N ARG A 14 -18.89 -1.95 15.02
CA ARG A 14 -20.16 -2.22 15.71
C ARG A 14 -19.97 -3.44 16.62
N ARG A 15 -20.08 -3.24 17.93
CA ARG A 15 -19.93 -4.30 18.95
C ARG A 15 -21.08 -5.30 18.89
N LEU A 16 -20.87 -6.45 18.25
CA LEU A 16 -21.57 -7.68 18.60
C LEU A 16 -20.64 -8.49 19.52
N ARG A 17 -21.08 -8.67 20.78
CA ARG A 17 -20.37 -9.24 21.95
C ARG A 17 -19.23 -8.38 22.55
N ARG A 18 -19.29 -8.26 23.89
CA ARG A 18 -18.33 -7.55 24.73
C ARG A 18 -16.94 -8.21 24.65
N VAL A 19 -16.09 -7.68 23.77
CA VAL A 19 -14.63 -7.71 23.95
C VAL A 19 -14.20 -6.28 24.32
N PRO A 20 -13.31 -6.05 25.30
CA PRO A 20 -12.92 -4.70 25.68
C PRO A 20 -12.20 -4.01 24.52
N LEU A 21 -12.65 -2.79 24.18
CA LEU A 21 -11.94 -1.90 23.26
C LEU A 21 -10.61 -1.49 23.92
N ASP A 22 -9.50 -2.04 23.45
CA ASP A 22 -8.21 -1.37 23.56
C ASP A 22 -8.12 -0.33 22.43
N HIS A 23 -8.82 0.79 22.63
CA HIS A 23 -8.58 2.02 21.86
C HIS A 23 -7.60 2.88 22.65
N SER A 24 -6.37 2.40 22.78
CA SER A 24 -5.28 3.28 23.17
C SER A 24 -4.73 3.96 21.92
N ARG A 25 -4.53 5.28 22.03
CA ARG A 25 -3.40 5.93 21.36
C ARG A 25 -2.22 4.98 21.51
N HIS A 26 -1.53 4.58 20.44
CA HIS A 26 -0.34 3.72 20.48
C HIS A 26 0.77 4.36 21.34
N ILE A 27 0.60 4.30 22.66
CA ILE A 27 1.63 4.41 23.67
C ILE A 27 2.10 2.96 23.81
N GLY A 28 3.26 2.68 23.22
CA GLY A 28 3.76 1.35 22.93
C GLY A 28 3.76 0.41 24.13
N THR A 29 2.84 -0.55 24.13
CA THR A 29 3.15 -1.86 24.70
C THR A 29 4.02 -2.59 23.68
N ASN A 30 5.34 -2.54 23.87
CA ASN A 30 6.32 -3.28 23.06
C ASN A 30 6.23 -4.82 23.28
N ARG A 31 5.07 -5.37 23.60
CA ARG A 31 4.90 -6.77 24.01
C ARG A 31 3.56 -7.32 23.55
N VAL A 32 3.60 -8.60 23.22
CA VAL A 32 2.41 -9.42 22.95
C VAL A 32 1.58 -9.55 24.24
N SER A 33 0.27 -9.33 24.16
CA SER A 33 -0.65 -9.47 25.29
C SER A 33 -0.97 -10.93 25.60
N GLY A 34 -1.54 -11.22 26.78
CA GLY A 34 -1.95 -12.58 27.14
C GLY A 34 -2.99 -13.18 26.20
N SER A 35 -3.96 -12.37 25.74
CA SER A 35 -4.98 -12.81 24.78
C SER A 35 -4.38 -13.14 23.41
N GLN A 36 -3.32 -12.45 23.01
CA GLN A 36 -2.60 -12.74 21.76
C GLN A 36 -1.75 -14.02 21.83
N LEU A 37 -1.57 -14.62 23.02
CA LEU A 37 -0.85 -15.88 23.25
C LEU A 37 -1.79 -17.07 23.48
N GLU A 38 -3.08 -16.91 23.19
CA GLU A 38 -4.02 -18.01 23.19
C GLU A 38 -3.74 -18.94 22.00
N ALA A 39 -3.64 -20.24 22.28
CA ALA A 39 -3.45 -21.27 21.27
C ALA A 39 -4.81 -21.79 20.84
N THR A 40 -5.03 -21.91 19.54
CA THR A 40 -6.30 -22.28 18.91
C THR A 40 -6.24 -23.64 18.20
N ASN A 41 -5.03 -24.11 17.90
CA ASN A 41 -4.76 -25.39 17.25
C ASN A 41 -3.45 -26.03 17.76
N ASP A 42 -3.20 -27.28 17.39
CA ASP A 42 -2.03 -28.05 17.84
C ASP A 42 -0.69 -27.37 17.53
N VAL A 43 -0.57 -26.72 16.37
CA VAL A 43 0.67 -26.02 15.97
C VAL A 43 0.92 -24.82 16.90
N SER A 44 -0.11 -24.01 17.14
CA SER A 44 -0.06 -22.88 18.06
C SER A 44 0.18 -23.32 19.51
N GLN A 45 -0.34 -24.49 19.92
CA GLN A 45 -0.10 -25.04 21.24
C GLN A 45 1.37 -25.44 21.42
N ARG A 46 1.95 -26.15 20.45
CA ARG A 46 3.40 -26.47 20.45
C ARG A 46 4.26 -25.21 20.50
N LEU A 47 3.91 -24.18 19.72
CA LEU A 47 4.59 -22.89 19.77
C LEU A 47 4.45 -22.19 21.13
N LYS A 48 3.27 -22.26 21.74
CA LYS A 48 3.02 -21.74 23.10
C LYS A 48 3.86 -22.46 24.14
N ASP A 49 3.99 -23.78 24.03
CA ASP A 49 4.76 -24.60 24.96
C ASP A 49 6.27 -24.30 24.93
N THR A 50 6.79 -23.76 23.81
CA THR A 50 8.17 -23.25 23.77
C THR A 50 8.40 -22.10 24.75
N GLY A 51 7.37 -21.31 25.06
CA GLY A 51 7.47 -20.13 25.91
C GLY A 51 8.26 -18.96 25.29
N LEU A 52 8.60 -19.00 23.99
CA LEU A 52 9.44 -17.99 23.33
C LEU A 52 8.87 -16.56 23.45
N TRP A 53 7.55 -16.41 23.28
CA TRP A 53 6.85 -15.13 23.30
C TRP A 53 6.46 -14.65 24.70
N VAL A 54 6.89 -15.36 25.76
CA VAL A 54 6.66 -14.92 27.15
C VAL A 54 7.79 -13.97 27.56
N TRP A 55 7.48 -12.68 27.64
CA TRP A 55 8.44 -11.62 27.98
C TRP A 55 8.71 -11.55 29.51
N GLY A 56 9.49 -12.50 30.04
CA GLY A 56 9.89 -12.54 31.46
C GLY A 56 11.14 -11.71 31.81
N ARG A 57 11.26 -11.25 33.07
CA ARG A 57 12.50 -10.72 33.68
C ARG A 57 13.03 -11.72 34.73
N GLY A 58 14.35 -11.73 34.98
CA GLY A 58 14.97 -12.51 36.07
C GLY A 58 15.36 -13.95 35.71
N ARG A 59 15.44 -14.86 36.70
CA ARG A 59 15.88 -16.27 36.52
C ARG A 59 15.14 -17.02 35.41
N LYS A 60 13.86 -16.71 35.17
CA LYS A 60 13.02 -17.28 34.08
C LYS A 60 13.49 -16.90 32.67
N ALA A 61 14.29 -15.84 32.51
CA ALA A 61 14.84 -15.45 31.21
C ALA A 61 16.06 -16.30 30.79
N LYS A 62 16.75 -16.93 31.75
CA LYS A 62 17.93 -17.79 31.47
C LYS A 62 17.55 -19.17 30.90
N THR A 63 16.29 -19.58 31.03
CA THR A 63 15.74 -20.86 30.54
C THR A 63 14.84 -20.70 29.33
N ALA A 64 14.67 -19.47 28.81
CA ALA A 64 13.84 -19.23 27.64
C ALA A 64 14.55 -19.74 26.37
N PRO A 65 13.81 -20.30 25.38
CA PRO A 65 14.41 -20.74 24.13
C PRO A 65 15.08 -19.57 23.39
N VAL A 66 16.14 -19.87 22.67
CA VAL A 66 16.82 -18.93 21.77
C VAL A 66 16.04 -18.90 20.46
N GLY A 67 15.56 -17.72 20.08
CA GLY A 67 14.83 -17.48 18.83
C GLY A 67 14.28 -16.05 18.73
N ASP A 68 13.79 -15.67 17.55
CA ASP A 68 13.22 -14.33 17.34
C ASP A 68 11.82 -14.19 17.98
N LYS A 69 11.78 -13.48 19.11
CA LYS A 69 10.56 -13.21 19.90
C LYS A 69 9.56 -12.28 19.21
N CYS A 70 9.96 -11.62 18.13
CA CYS A 70 9.06 -10.78 17.34
C CYS A 70 8.41 -11.54 16.19
N ARG A 71 8.85 -12.77 15.85
CA ARG A 71 8.31 -13.52 14.71
C ARG A 71 6.82 -13.82 14.91
N THR A 72 6.02 -13.58 13.88
CA THR A 72 4.65 -14.12 13.77
C THR A 72 4.62 -15.27 12.77
N ASN A 73 4.04 -16.39 13.18
CA ASN A 73 3.96 -17.62 12.42
C ASN A 73 2.54 -17.82 11.88
N ILE A 74 2.43 -18.34 10.65
CA ILE A 74 1.16 -18.83 10.10
C ILE A 74 0.93 -20.24 10.65
N VAL A 75 -0.20 -20.45 11.33
CA VAL A 75 -0.51 -21.73 12.01
C VAL A 75 -1.77 -22.42 11.50
N SER A 76 -2.61 -21.72 10.72
CA SER A 76 -3.85 -22.25 10.17
C SER A 76 -3.64 -22.92 8.82
N GLN A 77 -3.87 -24.24 8.77
CA GLN A 77 -3.86 -24.98 7.50
C GLN A 77 -5.05 -24.59 6.62
N GLU A 78 -6.22 -24.32 7.21
CA GLU A 78 -7.42 -23.85 6.50
C GLU A 78 -7.14 -22.57 5.72
N LEU A 79 -6.45 -21.59 6.32
CA LEU A 79 -6.06 -20.36 5.62
C LEU A 79 -5.13 -20.67 4.42
N CYS A 80 -4.16 -21.55 4.62
CA CYS A 80 -3.23 -21.92 3.55
C CYS A 80 -3.94 -22.63 2.39
N ASP A 81 -4.89 -23.52 2.69
CA ASP A 81 -5.67 -24.24 1.68
C ASP A 81 -6.62 -23.29 0.93
N ASP A 82 -7.29 -22.38 1.64
CA ASP A 82 -8.13 -21.33 1.06
C ASP A 82 -7.31 -20.47 0.08
N ILE A 83 -6.11 -20.03 0.49
CA ILE A 83 -5.20 -19.27 -0.37
C ILE A 83 -4.78 -20.10 -1.58
N ALA A 84 -4.34 -21.35 -1.38
CA ALA A 84 -3.88 -22.22 -2.45
C ALA A 84 -4.97 -22.47 -3.50
N ASN A 85 -6.22 -22.65 -3.08
CA ASN A 85 -7.36 -22.79 -3.98
C ASN A 85 -7.68 -21.48 -4.71
N TYR A 86 -7.52 -20.34 -4.05
CA TYR A 86 -7.87 -19.03 -4.58
C TYR A 86 -6.88 -18.52 -5.63
N ILE A 87 -5.56 -18.66 -5.39
CA ILE A 87 -4.52 -18.17 -6.31
C ILE A 87 -3.77 -19.28 -7.05
N GLY A 88 -4.07 -20.55 -6.77
CA GLY A 88 -3.43 -21.73 -7.35
C GLY A 88 -3.26 -21.70 -8.88
N PRO A 89 -4.32 -21.40 -9.66
CA PRO A 89 -4.20 -21.24 -11.10
C PRO A 89 -3.10 -20.26 -11.54
N SER A 90 -2.88 -19.18 -10.78
CA SER A 90 -1.84 -18.19 -11.10
C SER A 90 -0.42 -18.70 -10.82
N LEU A 91 -0.29 -19.72 -9.96
CA LEU A 91 0.98 -20.33 -9.55
C LEU A 91 1.34 -21.56 -10.41
N ASP A 92 0.42 -22.08 -11.23
CA ASP A 92 0.68 -23.21 -12.13
C ASP A 92 1.87 -22.99 -13.06
N ARG A 93 2.12 -21.74 -13.49
CA ARG A 93 3.31 -21.37 -14.29
C ARG A 93 4.64 -21.61 -13.57
N HIS A 94 4.64 -21.71 -12.24
CA HIS A 94 5.82 -21.98 -11.42
C HIS A 94 5.95 -23.47 -11.06
N ARG A 95 5.19 -24.37 -11.69
CA ARG A 95 5.37 -25.81 -11.46
C ARG A 95 6.78 -26.24 -11.85
N GLY A 96 7.46 -26.94 -10.95
CA GLY A 96 8.85 -27.33 -11.15
C GLY A 96 9.84 -26.17 -11.06
N CYS A 97 9.51 -25.06 -10.39
CA CYS A 97 10.46 -23.97 -10.17
C CYS A 97 11.55 -24.34 -9.15
N ASP A 98 12.55 -23.48 -9.02
CA ASP A 98 13.34 -23.38 -7.79
C ASP A 98 12.55 -22.49 -6.82
N LEU A 99 12.31 -22.98 -5.60
CA LEU A 99 11.58 -22.26 -4.56
C LEU A 99 12.57 -21.80 -3.48
N VAL A 100 12.64 -20.50 -3.24
CA VAL A 100 13.41 -19.92 -2.14
C VAL A 100 12.43 -19.48 -1.07
N ASP A 101 12.53 -20.05 0.13
CA ASP A 101 11.65 -19.77 1.26
C ASP A 101 12.43 -19.15 2.43
N ILE A 102 12.18 -17.87 2.70
CA ILE A 102 12.89 -17.07 3.69
C ILE A 102 12.04 -16.92 4.95
N ASN A 103 12.59 -17.34 6.08
CA ASN A 103 11.94 -17.38 7.39
C ASN A 103 10.64 -18.20 7.40
N PRO A 104 10.68 -19.49 6.98
CA PRO A 104 9.50 -20.35 6.93
C PRO A 104 8.83 -20.58 8.29
N GLY A 105 9.57 -20.43 9.41
CA GLY A 105 9.06 -20.68 10.75
C GLY A 105 8.52 -22.11 10.88
N VAL A 106 7.27 -22.26 11.30
CA VAL A 106 6.61 -23.59 11.41
C VAL A 106 6.27 -24.27 10.07
N GLY A 107 6.44 -23.58 8.94
CA GLY A 107 6.34 -24.17 7.60
C GLY A 107 4.96 -24.64 7.15
N VAL A 108 3.86 -24.18 7.77
CA VAL A 108 2.49 -24.52 7.33
C VAL A 108 2.23 -24.01 5.89
N TRP A 109 2.54 -22.74 5.64
CA TRP A 109 2.48 -22.18 4.29
C TRP A 109 3.52 -22.80 3.35
N SER A 110 4.75 -23.03 3.83
CA SER A 110 5.83 -23.66 3.07
C SER A 110 5.45 -25.06 2.54
N ARG A 111 4.79 -25.89 3.36
CA ARG A 111 4.25 -27.19 2.94
C ARG A 111 3.25 -27.04 1.81
N THR A 112 2.30 -26.14 1.99
CA THR A 112 1.22 -25.88 1.03
C THR A 112 1.81 -25.41 -0.31
N LEU A 113 2.72 -24.45 -0.27
CA LEU A 113 3.39 -23.92 -1.46
C LEU A 113 4.25 -24.98 -2.15
N HIS A 114 5.03 -25.76 -1.40
CA HIS A 114 5.83 -26.86 -1.94
C HIS A 114 4.96 -27.90 -2.66
N ASN A 115 3.82 -28.27 -2.10
CA ASN A 115 2.90 -29.23 -2.73
C ASN A 115 2.25 -28.64 -4.00
N LEU A 116 1.95 -27.34 -3.99
CA LEU A 116 1.33 -26.65 -5.11
C LEU A 116 2.26 -26.53 -6.32
N VAL A 117 3.50 -26.06 -6.09
CA VAL A 117 4.46 -25.77 -7.18
C VAL A 117 5.42 -26.92 -7.48
N GLN A 118 5.47 -27.96 -6.63
CA GLN A 118 6.31 -29.15 -6.83
C GLN A 118 7.75 -28.80 -7.28
N PRO A 119 8.49 -28.03 -6.45
CA PRO A 119 9.75 -27.44 -6.87
C PRO A 119 10.83 -28.50 -7.11
N ARG A 120 11.67 -28.28 -8.13
CA ARG A 120 12.87 -29.12 -8.37
C ARG A 120 13.86 -28.98 -7.21
N LYS A 121 13.95 -27.76 -6.67
CA LYS A 121 14.80 -27.40 -5.55
C LYS A 121 14.06 -26.43 -4.63
N HIS A 122 13.97 -26.74 -3.35
CA HIS A 122 13.35 -25.90 -2.34
C HIS A 122 14.40 -25.51 -1.29
N ILE A 123 14.86 -24.27 -1.32
CA ILE A 123 15.87 -23.75 -0.40
C ILE A 123 15.15 -23.00 0.73
N MET A 124 15.29 -23.47 1.96
CA MET A 124 14.69 -22.87 3.16
C MET A 124 15.76 -22.15 3.98
N MET A 125 15.63 -20.84 4.17
CA MET A 125 16.53 -20.02 5.00
C MET A 125 15.87 -19.74 6.34
N GLU A 126 16.25 -20.48 7.38
CA GLU A 126 15.67 -20.37 8.72
C GLU A 126 16.77 -20.17 9.79
N PRO A 127 16.99 -18.95 10.31
CA PRO A 127 18.02 -18.71 11.31
C PRO A 127 17.76 -19.45 12.63
N ASP A 128 16.50 -19.67 13.00
CA ASP A 128 16.12 -20.33 14.26
C ASP A 128 15.80 -21.82 14.04
N LEU A 129 16.64 -22.52 13.25
CA LEU A 129 16.37 -23.89 12.82
C LEU A 129 16.12 -24.85 14.00
N GLU A 130 16.90 -24.77 15.07
CA GLU A 130 16.73 -25.66 16.23
C GLU A 130 15.34 -25.55 16.88
N LEU A 131 14.73 -24.37 16.83
CA LEU A 131 13.37 -24.13 17.34
C LEU A 131 12.32 -24.75 16.42
N TYR A 132 12.46 -24.57 15.11
CA TYR A 132 11.44 -24.94 14.14
C TYR A 132 11.61 -26.32 13.53
N LYS A 133 12.77 -26.96 13.68
CA LYS A 133 13.08 -28.30 13.14
C LYS A 133 12.01 -29.35 13.44
N PRO A 134 11.42 -29.45 14.66
CA PRO A 134 10.35 -30.42 14.92
C PRO A 134 9.09 -30.22 14.06
N HIS A 135 8.86 -29.00 13.57
CA HIS A 135 7.71 -28.66 12.72
C HIS A 135 7.99 -28.81 11.23
N LEU A 136 9.28 -28.83 10.85
CA LEU A 136 9.74 -28.84 9.46
C LEU A 136 10.24 -30.21 9.00
N GLN A 137 10.34 -31.20 9.90
CA GLN A 137 10.98 -32.48 9.62
C GLN A 137 10.44 -33.17 8.36
N ASP A 138 9.12 -33.13 8.16
CA ASP A 138 8.44 -33.69 6.98
C ASP A 138 8.84 -33.02 5.66
N LEU A 139 9.21 -31.74 5.69
CA LEU A 139 9.78 -31.04 4.55
C LEU A 139 11.27 -31.34 4.40
N ILE A 140 12.02 -31.32 5.50
CA ILE A 140 13.48 -31.53 5.51
C ILE A 140 13.85 -32.91 4.98
N ASP A 141 13.04 -33.92 5.27
CA ASP A 141 13.27 -35.30 4.83
C ASP A 141 13.10 -35.47 3.30
N LYS A 142 12.53 -34.49 2.60
CA LYS A 142 12.39 -34.54 1.14
C LYS A 142 13.72 -34.23 0.45
N PRO A 143 14.14 -35.01 -0.55
CA PRO A 143 15.45 -34.85 -1.20
C PRO A 143 15.61 -33.53 -1.97
N SER A 144 14.51 -32.91 -2.39
CA SER A 144 14.50 -31.61 -3.07
C SER A 144 14.69 -30.42 -2.12
N VAL A 145 14.60 -30.64 -0.81
CA VAL A 145 14.60 -29.57 0.20
C VAL A 145 16.00 -29.40 0.79
N HIS A 146 16.48 -28.17 0.83
CA HIS A 146 17.77 -27.79 1.40
C HIS A 146 17.58 -26.69 2.43
N VAL A 147 17.94 -26.98 3.67
CA VAL A 147 17.84 -25.99 4.75
C VAL A 147 19.17 -25.29 4.98
N LEU A 148 19.11 -23.98 5.12
CA LEU A 148 20.22 -23.10 5.47
C LEU A 148 19.89 -22.41 6.80
N PRO A 149 20.66 -22.68 7.89
CA PRO A 149 20.48 -22.01 9.18
C PRO A 149 21.05 -20.58 9.12
N LYS A 150 20.45 -19.74 8.27
CA LYS A 150 20.90 -18.40 7.90
C LYS A 150 19.71 -17.45 7.79
N ALA A 151 19.91 -16.20 8.16
CA ALA A 151 18.96 -15.12 8.01
C ALA A 151 18.91 -14.63 6.54
N GLY A 152 17.85 -15.04 5.82
CA GLY A 152 17.57 -14.59 4.44
C GLY A 152 17.20 -13.10 4.29
N ILE A 153 17.43 -12.28 5.32
CA ILE A 153 17.31 -10.81 5.29
C ILE A 153 18.69 -10.13 5.19
N LEU A 154 19.78 -10.86 5.41
CA LEU A 154 21.14 -10.34 5.35
C LEU A 154 21.73 -10.54 3.96
N TRP A 155 22.18 -9.45 3.34
CA TRP A 155 22.70 -9.45 1.97
C TRP A 155 23.81 -10.47 1.73
N LYS A 156 24.74 -10.61 2.68
CA LYS A 156 25.85 -11.57 2.61
C LYS A 156 25.34 -13.00 2.48
N GLU A 157 24.38 -13.38 3.32
CA GLU A 157 23.84 -14.74 3.38
C GLU A 157 22.93 -15.03 2.19
N LEU A 158 22.17 -14.03 1.73
CA LEU A 158 21.44 -14.11 0.47
C LEU A 158 22.39 -14.39 -0.71
N THR A 159 23.52 -13.67 -0.79
CA THR A 159 24.50 -13.85 -1.87
C THR A 159 25.08 -15.27 -1.88
N GLU A 160 25.32 -15.84 -0.69
CA GLU A 160 25.77 -17.23 -0.56
C GLU A 160 24.69 -18.23 -1.01
N MET A 161 23.43 -17.97 -0.67
CA MET A 161 22.30 -18.79 -1.10
C MET A 161 22.10 -18.74 -2.62
N LEU A 162 22.22 -17.56 -3.24
CA LEU A 162 22.07 -17.40 -4.70
C LEU A 162 23.05 -18.29 -5.49
N ARG A 163 24.25 -18.57 -4.94
CA ARG A 163 25.22 -19.50 -5.55
C ARG A 163 24.74 -20.95 -5.60
N MET A 164 23.74 -21.31 -4.80
CA MET A 164 23.12 -22.64 -4.82
C MET A 164 22.07 -22.79 -5.93
N LEU A 165 21.66 -21.72 -6.60
CA LEU A 165 20.69 -21.74 -7.68
C LEU A 165 21.38 -22.08 -9.02
N SER A 166 21.91 -23.31 -9.12
CA SER A 166 22.69 -23.77 -10.28
C SER A 166 21.92 -23.80 -11.60
N ASN A 167 20.58 -23.88 -11.54
CA ASN A 167 19.72 -23.90 -12.73
C ASN A 167 19.35 -22.49 -13.22
N GLN A 168 19.74 -21.44 -12.48
CA GLN A 168 19.42 -20.06 -12.81
C GLN A 168 20.61 -19.40 -13.52
N THR A 169 20.36 -18.79 -14.67
CA THR A 169 21.38 -18.08 -15.45
C THR A 169 21.32 -16.59 -15.18
N VAL A 170 22.43 -16.00 -14.74
CA VAL A 170 22.54 -14.54 -14.60
C VAL A 170 22.37 -13.91 -15.98
N ARG A 171 21.41 -13.00 -16.10
CA ARG A 171 21.10 -12.28 -17.34
C ARG A 171 21.98 -11.04 -17.47
N ASP A 172 22.15 -10.56 -18.70
CA ASP A 172 22.77 -9.25 -18.93
C ASP A 172 21.94 -8.15 -18.25
N PRO A 173 22.51 -7.39 -17.31
CA PRO A 173 21.80 -6.28 -16.66
C PRO A 173 21.30 -5.22 -17.65
N ASN A 174 21.95 -5.06 -18.81
CA ASN A 174 21.56 -4.07 -19.83
C ASN A 174 20.39 -4.51 -20.70
N ALA A 175 20.14 -5.82 -20.82
CA ALA A 175 19.03 -6.34 -21.59
C ALA A 175 17.68 -5.95 -20.95
N GLU A 176 16.61 -5.95 -21.75
CA GLU A 176 15.26 -5.84 -21.20
C GLU A 176 14.97 -7.08 -20.34
N PRO A 177 14.63 -6.91 -19.05
CA PRO A 177 14.43 -8.04 -18.17
C PRO A 177 13.11 -8.71 -18.53
N GLU A 178 13.17 -10.01 -18.76
CA GLU A 178 11.97 -10.81 -19.01
C GLU A 178 11.50 -11.47 -17.73
N ARG A 179 10.24 -11.88 -17.73
CA ARG A 179 9.62 -12.67 -16.66
C ARG A 179 10.38 -13.97 -16.40
N ASN A 180 10.60 -14.29 -15.12
CA ASN A 180 11.18 -15.56 -14.70
C ASN A 180 10.13 -16.36 -13.91
N ASP A 181 9.60 -17.41 -14.56
CA ASP A 181 8.66 -18.36 -13.93
C ASP A 181 9.36 -19.61 -13.36
N THR A 182 10.69 -19.71 -13.53
CA THR A 182 11.50 -20.85 -13.04
C THR A 182 12.05 -20.65 -11.63
N LEU A 183 11.87 -19.47 -11.04
CA LEU A 183 12.26 -19.13 -9.68
C LEU A 183 11.08 -18.44 -8.99
N LEU A 184 10.70 -18.94 -7.81
CA LEU A 184 9.69 -18.34 -6.96
C LEU A 184 10.29 -18.04 -5.59
N VAL A 185 10.03 -16.85 -5.05
CA VAL A 185 10.54 -16.45 -3.72
C VAL A 185 9.36 -16.27 -2.77
N ASN A 186 9.38 -16.97 -1.63
CA ASN A 186 8.47 -16.78 -0.51
C ASN A 186 9.24 -16.15 0.67
N ILE A 187 8.66 -15.16 1.33
CA ILE A 187 9.32 -14.44 2.43
C ILE A 187 8.32 -14.17 3.54
N ASN A 188 8.67 -14.54 4.78
CA ASN A 188 7.96 -14.07 5.96
C ASN A 188 8.69 -12.89 6.63
N LEU A 189 8.11 -11.69 6.53
CA LEU A 189 8.54 -10.44 7.16
C LEU A 189 7.56 -9.97 8.26
N SER A 190 6.75 -10.87 8.78
CA SER A 190 5.79 -10.59 9.84
C SER A 190 6.49 -10.55 11.19
N TYR A 191 6.72 -9.33 11.70
CA TYR A 191 7.29 -9.08 13.02
C TYR A 191 6.37 -8.21 13.88
N TYR A 192 6.11 -8.66 15.11
CA TYR A 192 5.38 -7.91 16.11
C TYR A 192 6.02 -8.07 17.51
N PRO A 193 6.36 -6.95 18.19
CA PRO A 193 6.34 -5.58 17.68
C PRO A 193 7.32 -5.36 16.51
N PRO A 194 7.15 -4.29 15.71
CA PRO A 194 8.07 -3.96 14.62
C PRO A 194 9.51 -3.77 15.14
N LYS A 195 10.46 -4.45 14.50
CA LYS A 195 11.90 -4.36 14.86
C LYS A 195 12.53 -3.16 14.18
N ARG A 196 12.82 -2.08 14.91
CA ARG A 196 13.54 -0.90 14.40
C ARG A 196 14.94 -1.28 13.89
N PHE A 197 15.40 -0.66 12.80
CA PHE A 197 16.73 -0.92 12.26
C PHE A 197 17.34 0.32 11.60
N GLN A 198 18.43 0.85 12.18
CA GLN A 198 19.12 2.05 11.69
C GLN A 198 18.14 3.21 11.44
N LEU A 199 18.15 3.80 10.23
CA LEU A 199 17.25 4.86 9.78
C LEU A 199 15.85 4.35 9.36
N PHE A 200 15.65 3.03 9.32
CA PHE A 200 14.37 2.43 9.01
C PHE A 200 13.54 2.22 10.27
N GLU A 201 12.27 2.57 10.18
CA GLU A 201 11.32 2.34 11.28
C GLU A 201 11.14 0.86 11.61
N CYS A 202 11.26 -0.04 10.62
CA CYS A 202 11.37 -1.46 10.87
C CYS A 202 12.15 -2.24 9.80
N VAL A 203 12.67 -3.42 10.18
CA VAL A 203 13.38 -4.36 9.31
C VAL A 203 12.54 -4.74 8.09
N SER A 204 11.23 -4.99 8.24
CA SER A 204 10.35 -5.35 7.13
C SER A 204 10.34 -4.26 6.04
N THR A 205 10.29 -2.98 6.44
CA THR A 205 10.33 -1.85 5.50
C THR A 205 11.67 -1.79 4.78
N MET A 206 12.78 -2.01 5.50
CA MET A 206 14.11 -2.04 4.90
C MET A 206 14.22 -3.14 3.83
N VAL A 207 13.79 -4.37 4.16
CA VAL A 207 13.87 -5.50 3.23
C VAL A 207 13.00 -5.25 1.99
N LEU A 208 11.77 -4.74 2.16
CA LEU A 208 10.92 -4.39 1.02
C LEU A 208 11.56 -3.34 0.11
N TYR A 209 12.17 -2.29 0.68
CA TYR A 209 12.89 -1.30 -0.10
C TYR A 209 14.07 -1.92 -0.87
N GLN A 210 14.81 -2.84 -0.25
CA GLN A 210 15.89 -3.58 -0.93
C GLN A 210 15.36 -4.45 -2.08
N LEU A 211 14.24 -5.16 -1.87
CA LEU A 211 13.60 -5.95 -2.93
C LEU A 211 13.15 -5.07 -4.10
N MET A 212 12.51 -3.93 -3.83
CA MET A 212 12.10 -3.00 -4.88
C MET A 212 13.30 -2.39 -5.63
N SER A 213 14.32 -1.95 -4.90
CA SER A 213 15.56 -1.43 -5.49
C SER A 213 16.29 -2.49 -6.34
N SER A 214 16.17 -3.77 -5.96
CA SER A 214 16.77 -4.88 -6.71
C SER A 214 16.17 -5.06 -8.11
N ILE A 215 14.89 -4.70 -8.29
CA ILE A 215 14.21 -4.73 -9.60
C ILE A 215 14.86 -3.71 -10.54
N ARG A 216 15.05 -2.46 -10.07
CA ARG A 216 15.67 -1.38 -10.85
C ARG A 216 17.11 -1.70 -11.26
N THR A 217 17.86 -2.32 -10.34
CA THR A 217 19.30 -2.60 -10.47
C THR A 217 19.61 -3.98 -11.05
N ALA A 218 18.59 -4.79 -11.38
CA ALA A 218 18.74 -6.19 -11.79
C ALA A 218 19.67 -6.99 -10.86
N SER A 219 19.51 -6.80 -9.54
CA SER A 219 20.35 -7.44 -8.51
C SER A 219 19.54 -8.45 -7.68
N LEU A 220 20.19 -9.16 -6.73
CA LEU A 220 19.58 -10.24 -5.94
C LEU A 220 18.89 -11.29 -6.81
N PHE A 221 17.60 -11.55 -6.57
CA PHE A 221 16.79 -12.48 -7.34
C PHE A 221 16.56 -11.98 -8.77
N GLN A 222 16.53 -10.65 -8.94
CA GLN A 222 16.20 -10.01 -10.21
C GLN A 222 17.32 -10.08 -11.24
N GLN A 223 18.52 -10.53 -10.84
CA GLN A 223 19.62 -10.84 -11.76
C GLN A 223 19.31 -12.04 -12.69
N TYR A 224 18.29 -12.83 -12.34
CA TYR A 224 17.83 -13.97 -13.14
C TYR A 224 16.62 -13.64 -14.04
N GLY A 225 16.16 -12.39 -14.05
CA GLY A 225 14.91 -11.94 -14.68
C GLY A 225 13.90 -11.42 -13.65
N LEU A 226 12.68 -11.12 -14.08
CA LEU A 226 11.63 -10.58 -13.22
C LEU A 226 10.99 -11.69 -12.40
N VAL A 227 11.52 -11.90 -11.19
CA VAL A 227 11.14 -12.99 -10.27
C VAL A 227 9.95 -12.58 -9.42
N ARG A 228 8.91 -13.42 -9.41
CA ARG A 228 7.72 -13.25 -8.57
C ARG A 228 8.04 -13.50 -7.09
N MET A 229 7.49 -12.68 -6.21
CA MET A 229 7.72 -12.78 -4.76
C MET A 229 6.41 -12.80 -3.99
N LEU A 230 6.23 -13.80 -3.12
CA LEU A 230 5.14 -13.89 -2.16
C LEU A 230 5.66 -13.45 -0.78
N VAL A 231 5.06 -12.40 -0.20
CA VAL A 231 5.58 -11.78 1.03
C VAL A 231 4.49 -11.68 2.09
N TRP A 232 4.70 -12.39 3.20
CA TRP A 232 3.93 -12.17 4.42
C TRP A 232 4.46 -10.95 5.17
N ILE A 233 3.59 -10.03 5.52
CA ILE A 233 3.95 -8.78 6.19
C ILE A 233 2.87 -8.34 7.19
N ASN A 234 3.25 -7.52 8.16
CA ASN A 234 2.28 -6.84 9.02
C ASN A 234 1.49 -5.76 8.25
N GLU A 235 0.32 -5.41 8.80
CA GLU A 235 -0.59 -4.41 8.23
C GLU A 235 0.07 -3.05 7.95
N ASP A 236 0.94 -2.56 8.84
CA ASP A 236 1.64 -1.28 8.62
C ASP A 236 2.58 -1.30 7.42
N GLY A 237 3.21 -2.45 7.15
CA GLY A 237 4.08 -2.64 5.99
C GLY A 237 3.28 -2.67 4.69
N LYS A 238 2.12 -3.36 4.69
CA LYS A 238 1.17 -3.38 3.58
C LYS A 238 0.74 -1.96 3.18
N ARG A 239 0.27 -1.17 4.14
CA ARG A 239 -0.27 0.19 3.91
C ARG A 239 0.71 1.16 3.24
N ARG A 240 2.02 0.91 3.35
CA ARG A 240 3.07 1.73 2.74
C ARG A 240 3.29 1.43 1.27
N LEU A 241 3.09 0.19 0.86
CA LEU A 241 3.33 -0.27 -0.51
C LEU A 241 2.08 -0.27 -1.35
N LEU A 242 0.94 -0.63 -0.75
CA LEU A 242 -0.35 -0.75 -1.43
C LEU A 242 -1.35 0.25 -0.82
N PRO A 243 -1.17 1.55 -1.04
CA PRO A 243 -2.08 2.56 -0.52
C PRO A 243 -3.43 2.47 -1.24
N ARG A 244 -4.51 2.63 -0.48
CA ARG A 244 -5.86 2.71 -1.03
C ARG A 244 -6.29 4.14 -1.38
N SER A 245 -5.56 5.17 -0.93
CA SER A 245 -5.88 6.59 -1.17
C SER A 245 -4.66 7.42 -1.57
N ALA A 246 -4.92 8.57 -2.21
CA ALA A 246 -3.90 9.54 -2.61
C ALA A 246 -3.11 10.14 -1.43
N TYR A 247 -3.63 10.08 -0.20
CA TYR A 247 -2.94 10.58 0.99
C TYR A 247 -1.78 9.69 1.42
N ARG A 248 -1.96 8.36 1.30
CA ARG A 248 -0.94 7.35 1.61
C ARG A 248 -0.04 7.02 0.44
N ARG A 249 -0.36 7.53 -0.76
CA ARG A 249 0.56 7.46 -1.89
C ARG A 249 1.80 8.29 -1.58
N LYS A 250 2.92 7.60 -1.37
CA LYS A 250 4.23 8.16 -1.00
C LYS A 250 5.28 7.61 -1.94
N ARG A 251 6.52 8.06 -1.79
CA ARG A 251 7.66 7.60 -2.59
C ARG A 251 7.72 6.08 -2.70
N GLY A 252 7.62 5.35 -1.59
CA GLY A 252 7.69 3.88 -1.59
C GLY A 252 6.59 3.17 -2.38
N SER A 253 5.34 3.66 -2.31
CA SER A 253 4.26 3.09 -3.13
C SER A 253 4.41 3.46 -4.61
N PHE A 254 4.89 4.68 -4.90
CA PHE A 254 5.14 5.08 -6.27
C PHE A 254 6.30 4.29 -6.90
N GLU A 255 7.40 4.09 -6.18
CA GLU A 255 8.49 3.19 -6.60
C GLU A 255 7.97 1.78 -6.90
N ALA A 256 7.04 1.28 -6.08
CA ALA A 256 6.38 0.01 -6.33
C ALA A 256 5.52 0.00 -7.61
N GLU A 257 4.79 1.09 -7.90
CA GLU A 257 4.06 1.27 -9.17
C GLU A 257 5.01 1.32 -10.39
N LEU A 258 6.21 1.89 -10.24
CA LEU A 258 7.23 1.92 -11.29
C LEU A 258 7.87 0.54 -11.50
N ALA A 259 8.12 -0.21 -10.42
CA ALA A 259 8.87 -1.46 -10.46
C ALA A 259 8.02 -2.72 -10.68
N CYS A 260 6.74 -2.69 -10.27
CA CYS A 260 5.86 -3.86 -10.33
C CYS A 260 4.73 -3.68 -11.35
N GLU A 261 4.40 -4.77 -12.03
CA GLU A 261 3.17 -4.89 -12.80
C GLU A 261 1.97 -4.88 -11.85
N TRP A 262 2.10 -5.62 -10.74
CA TRP A 262 1.12 -5.65 -9.68
C TRP A 262 1.72 -6.00 -8.32
N ILE A 263 1.01 -5.55 -7.29
CA ILE A 263 1.12 -6.03 -5.91
C ILE A 263 -0.29 -6.36 -5.47
N HIS A 264 -0.63 -7.64 -5.42
CA HIS A 264 -1.96 -8.08 -4.99
C HIS A 264 -1.96 -8.39 -3.50
N GLU A 265 -2.94 -7.86 -2.79
CA GLU A 265 -3.30 -8.38 -1.47
C GLU A 265 -4.10 -9.66 -1.69
N ILE A 266 -3.51 -10.81 -1.32
CA ILE A 266 -4.17 -12.12 -1.46
C ILE A 266 -5.06 -12.38 -0.25
N ALA A 267 -4.52 -12.13 0.93
CA ALA A 267 -5.18 -12.28 2.19
C ALA A 267 -4.71 -11.17 3.12
N GLY A 268 -5.63 -10.59 3.90
CA GLY A 268 -5.31 -9.48 4.79
C GLY A 268 -6.44 -9.16 5.75
N GLN A 269 -6.16 -8.30 6.73
CA GLN A 269 -7.14 -8.00 7.76
C GLN A 269 -8.33 -7.25 7.17
N ASP A 270 -9.54 -7.78 7.39
CA ASP A 270 -10.77 -7.09 7.02
C ASP A 270 -11.03 -5.96 8.02
N LEU A 271 -10.63 -4.74 7.64
CA LEU A 271 -10.86 -3.53 8.42
C LEU A 271 -11.97 -2.72 7.75
N GLU A 272 -13.05 -2.46 8.49
CA GLU A 272 -14.16 -1.62 8.02
C GLU A 272 -13.70 -0.20 7.63
N VAL A 273 -12.74 0.35 8.38
CA VAL A 273 -12.07 1.62 8.07
C VAL A 273 -10.57 1.44 8.30
N GLU A 274 -9.77 1.59 7.25
CA GLU A 274 -8.32 1.41 7.34
C GLU A 274 -7.66 2.46 8.22
N ASP A 275 -8.03 3.74 8.06
CA ASP A 275 -7.52 4.86 8.86
C ASP A 275 -8.51 6.03 8.85
N ARG A 276 -8.76 6.61 10.02
CA ARG A 276 -9.67 7.77 10.21
C ARG A 276 -9.18 9.04 9.53
N TYR A 277 -7.90 9.08 9.15
CA TYR A 277 -7.26 10.24 8.53
C TYR A 277 -7.07 10.09 7.01
N GLU A 278 -7.41 8.94 6.42
CA GLU A 278 -7.16 8.63 5.00
C GLU A 278 -8.45 8.43 4.24
N LEU A 279 -9.27 9.47 4.30
CA LEU A 279 -10.56 9.51 3.66
C LEU A 279 -10.42 9.39 2.15
N ARG A 280 -11.17 8.43 1.59
CA ARG A 280 -11.41 8.24 0.17
C ARG A 280 -12.91 8.27 -0.06
N ASP A 281 -13.33 8.75 -1.22
CA ASP A 281 -14.74 8.70 -1.60
C ASP A 281 -15.23 7.25 -1.65
N GLU A 282 -16.26 6.91 -0.87
CA GLU A 282 -16.82 5.56 -0.86
C GLU A 282 -17.33 5.10 -2.23
N TRP A 283 -17.77 6.03 -3.08
CA TRP A 283 -18.17 5.67 -4.45
C TRP A 283 -17.00 5.13 -5.27
N ILE A 284 -15.78 5.62 -5.03
CA ILE A 284 -14.59 5.08 -5.65
C ILE A 284 -14.31 3.66 -5.14
N ASN A 285 -14.45 3.43 -3.83
CA ASN A 285 -14.28 2.09 -3.25
C ASN A 285 -15.28 1.09 -3.84
N MET A 286 -16.56 1.48 -3.94
CA MET A 286 -17.61 0.65 -4.51
C MET A 286 -17.36 0.35 -6.00
N GLU A 287 -17.05 1.37 -6.80
CA GLU A 287 -16.82 1.19 -8.23
C GLU A 287 -15.55 0.36 -8.50
N SER A 288 -14.47 0.62 -7.76
CA SER A 288 -13.25 -0.21 -7.76
C SER A 288 -13.55 -1.66 -7.38
N GLY A 289 -14.42 -1.88 -6.38
CA GLY A 289 -14.94 -3.17 -5.97
C GLY A 289 -15.70 -3.91 -7.06
N TYR A 290 -16.69 -3.27 -7.69
CA TYR A 290 -17.43 -3.88 -8.81
C TYR A 290 -16.52 -4.24 -9.99
N ARG A 291 -15.53 -3.39 -10.30
CA ARG A 291 -14.52 -3.71 -11.33
C ARG A 291 -13.69 -4.95 -10.96
N ALA A 292 -13.34 -5.12 -9.68
CA ALA A 292 -12.66 -6.32 -9.20
C ALA A 292 -13.58 -7.56 -9.27
N LEU A 293 -14.85 -7.45 -8.87
CA LEU A 293 -15.82 -8.54 -8.99
C LEU A 293 -16.03 -9.00 -10.44
N ALA A 294 -16.10 -8.07 -11.39
CA ALA A 294 -16.20 -8.40 -12.81
C ALA A 294 -14.96 -9.17 -13.31
N ARG A 295 -13.75 -8.82 -12.81
CA ARG A 295 -12.52 -9.56 -13.10
C ARG A 295 -12.53 -10.96 -12.47
N MET A 296 -13.03 -11.08 -11.24
CA MET A 296 -13.19 -12.38 -10.56
C MET A 296 -14.14 -13.30 -11.32
N GLU A 297 -15.29 -12.79 -11.73
CA GLU A 297 -16.29 -13.55 -12.50
C GLU A 297 -15.69 -14.03 -13.84
N LYS A 298 -15.00 -13.14 -14.56
CA LYS A 298 -14.30 -13.50 -15.80
C LYS A 298 -13.22 -14.57 -15.58
N ALA A 299 -12.57 -14.57 -14.43
CA ALA A 299 -11.55 -15.56 -14.06
C ALA A 299 -12.13 -16.84 -13.44
N GLY A 300 -13.45 -16.94 -13.24
CA GLY A 300 -14.09 -18.06 -12.54
C GLY A 300 -13.74 -18.16 -11.06
N LEU A 301 -13.28 -17.06 -10.44
CA LEU A 301 -12.85 -17.03 -9.03
C LEU A 301 -14.05 -16.81 -8.11
N THR A 302 -14.19 -17.69 -7.13
CA THR A 302 -15.21 -17.57 -6.08
C THR A 302 -14.55 -17.51 -4.72
N MET A 303 -14.96 -16.53 -3.91
CA MET A 303 -14.44 -16.34 -2.55
C MET A 303 -15.14 -17.31 -1.56
N PRO A 304 -14.39 -18.05 -0.72
CA PRO A 304 -14.97 -18.91 0.30
C PRO A 304 -15.88 -18.15 1.27
N LEU A 305 -17.04 -18.70 1.63
CA LEU A 305 -18.07 -18.02 2.43
C LEU A 305 -17.52 -17.50 3.76
N HIS A 306 -16.69 -18.29 4.45
CA HIS A 306 -16.09 -17.95 5.75
C HIS A 306 -14.91 -16.97 5.65
N ARG A 307 -14.48 -16.61 4.44
CA ARG A 307 -13.39 -15.66 4.16
C ARG A 307 -13.88 -14.39 3.45
N GLN A 308 -15.19 -14.19 3.34
CA GLN A 308 -15.76 -13.00 2.70
C GLN A 308 -15.53 -11.75 3.52
N THR A 309 -14.95 -10.72 2.89
CA THR A 309 -14.81 -9.39 3.49
C THR A 309 -16.15 -8.66 3.53
N HIS A 310 -16.28 -7.69 4.44
CA HIS A 310 -17.45 -6.83 4.53
C HIS A 310 -17.70 -6.07 3.21
N MET A 311 -16.64 -5.60 2.53
CA MET A 311 -16.76 -4.97 1.22
C MET A 311 -17.36 -5.93 0.19
N TYR A 312 -16.87 -7.17 0.12
CA TYR A 312 -17.38 -8.18 -0.81
C TYR A 312 -18.87 -8.47 -0.58
N GLN A 313 -19.28 -8.63 0.68
CA GLN A 313 -20.68 -8.85 1.06
C GLN A 313 -21.57 -7.66 0.65
N ASN A 314 -21.11 -6.43 0.90
CA ASN A 314 -21.85 -5.22 0.56
C ASN A 314 -22.04 -5.06 -0.95
N LEU A 315 -21.02 -5.33 -1.75
CA LEU A 315 -21.11 -5.27 -3.21
C LEU A 315 -22.09 -6.32 -3.74
N LYS A 316 -22.05 -7.55 -3.21
CA LYS A 316 -23.01 -8.61 -3.58
C LYS A 316 -24.44 -8.29 -3.19
N ALA A 317 -24.65 -7.51 -2.14
CA ALA A 317 -25.98 -7.09 -1.70
C ALA A 317 -26.60 -6.01 -2.61
N GLN A 318 -25.83 -5.35 -3.48
CA GLN A 318 -26.26 -4.23 -4.32
C GLN A 318 -25.86 -4.39 -5.80
N PRO A 319 -26.23 -5.50 -6.45
CA PRO A 319 -25.85 -5.76 -7.85
C PRO A 319 -26.35 -4.69 -8.83
N GLU A 320 -27.40 -3.93 -8.49
CA GLU A 320 -27.96 -2.87 -9.32
C GLU A 320 -27.00 -1.71 -9.60
N LEU A 321 -26.01 -1.51 -8.72
CA LEU A 321 -24.99 -0.46 -8.87
C LEU A 321 -23.79 -0.91 -9.72
N ALA A 322 -23.71 -2.21 -10.04
CA ALA A 322 -22.64 -2.74 -10.87
C ALA A 322 -22.69 -2.11 -12.28
N ASN A 323 -21.52 -1.89 -12.88
CA ASN A 323 -21.35 -1.31 -14.23
C ASN A 323 -21.87 0.13 -14.42
N GLN A 324 -22.27 0.82 -13.37
CA GLN A 324 -22.63 2.24 -13.43
C GLN A 324 -21.44 3.13 -13.01
N PRO A 325 -21.26 4.31 -13.63
CA PRO A 325 -20.32 5.29 -13.11
C PRO A 325 -20.86 5.85 -11.79
N LEU A 326 -20.16 5.62 -10.69
CA LEU A 326 -20.58 6.06 -9.36
C LEU A 326 -19.80 7.30 -8.94
N ALA A 327 -18.47 7.24 -9.04
CA ALA A 327 -17.58 8.34 -8.67
C ALA A 327 -17.68 9.50 -9.67
N GLY A 328 -17.77 10.73 -9.17
CA GLY A 328 -17.94 11.94 -10.01
C GLY A 328 -19.36 12.14 -10.56
N VAL A 329 -20.27 11.18 -10.33
CA VAL A 329 -21.71 11.32 -10.61
C VAL A 329 -22.46 11.57 -9.31
N ASN A 330 -22.15 10.80 -8.28
CA ASN A 330 -22.71 10.96 -6.96
C ASN A 330 -21.84 11.89 -6.12
N ARG A 331 -22.46 12.57 -5.16
CA ARG A 331 -21.73 13.40 -4.19
C ARG A 331 -20.72 12.54 -3.41
N PRO A 332 -19.45 12.96 -3.31
CA PRO A 332 -18.45 12.24 -2.57
C PRO A 332 -18.85 11.98 -1.12
N ILE A 333 -18.64 10.74 -0.66
CA ILE A 333 -18.95 10.32 0.70
C ILE A 333 -17.62 10.02 1.40
N LEU A 334 -17.23 10.88 2.35
CA LEU A 334 -16.05 10.65 3.18
C LEU A 334 -16.48 10.05 4.52
N SER A 335 -16.01 8.84 4.86
CA SER A 335 -16.36 8.14 6.10
C SER A 335 -15.72 8.80 7.33
N ARG A 336 -16.48 9.63 8.06
CA ARG A 336 -15.98 10.42 9.19
C ARG A 336 -16.55 9.95 10.53
N PRO A 337 -15.77 10.00 11.64
CA PRO A 337 -16.23 9.41 12.90
C PRO A 337 -17.45 10.02 13.55
N PHE A 338 -17.69 11.31 13.31
CA PHE A 338 -18.85 11.98 13.86
C PHE A 338 -20.17 11.47 13.25
N ARG A 339 -20.14 10.85 12.06
CA ARG A 339 -21.36 10.36 11.39
C ARG A 339 -22.00 9.22 12.17
N GLN A 340 -21.20 8.26 12.63
CA GLN A 340 -21.70 7.18 13.46
C GLN A 340 -22.22 7.67 14.82
N GLU A 341 -21.55 8.66 15.42
CA GLU A 341 -22.04 9.29 16.65
C GLU A 341 -23.38 10.00 16.41
N LEU A 342 -23.52 10.69 15.28
CA LEU A 342 -24.77 11.32 14.88
C LEU A 342 -25.88 10.29 14.72
N ASP A 343 -25.64 9.20 13.98
CA ASP A 343 -26.63 8.15 13.75
C ASP A 343 -27.09 7.49 15.07
N ASN A 344 -26.15 7.17 15.96
CA ASN A 344 -26.47 6.61 17.27
C ASN A 344 -27.32 7.57 18.13
N LEU A 345 -27.00 8.87 18.12
CA LEU A 345 -27.76 9.87 18.88
C LEU A 345 -29.14 10.14 18.27
N GLU A 346 -29.28 10.05 16.95
CA GLU A 346 -30.57 10.11 16.26
C GLU A 346 -31.44 8.90 16.61
N GLU A 347 -30.89 7.68 16.60
CA GLU A 347 -31.59 6.46 17.00
C GLU A 347 -32.07 6.56 18.47
N VAL A 348 -31.21 7.02 19.37
CA VAL A 348 -31.57 7.22 20.79
C VAL A 348 -32.63 8.30 20.95
N TYR A 349 -32.51 9.43 20.25
CA TYR A 349 -33.51 10.51 20.30
C TYR A 349 -34.87 10.05 19.78
N ALA A 350 -34.90 9.31 18.66
CA ALA A 350 -36.11 8.73 18.10
C ALA A 350 -36.75 7.69 19.05
N ALA A 351 -35.95 6.87 19.72
CA ALA A 351 -36.42 5.86 20.66
C ALA A 351 -36.93 6.44 21.99
N THR A 352 -36.32 7.53 22.47
CA THR A 352 -36.67 8.16 23.76
C THR A 352 -37.85 9.12 23.66
N GLY A 353 -38.18 9.61 22.45
CA GLY A 353 -39.26 10.60 22.27
C GLY A 353 -39.04 11.90 23.06
N ALA A 354 -37.78 12.21 23.39
CA ALA A 354 -37.42 13.36 24.19
C ALA A 354 -37.92 14.66 23.52
N LYS A 355 -38.51 15.57 24.30
CA LYS A 355 -39.02 16.86 23.78
C LYS A 355 -37.88 17.82 23.38
N GLU A 356 -36.71 17.68 24.00
CA GLU A 356 -35.55 18.54 23.76
C GLU A 356 -34.41 17.76 23.12
N VAL A 357 -33.86 18.34 22.05
CA VAL A 357 -32.69 17.80 21.34
C VAL A 357 -31.44 18.15 22.14
N SER A 358 -30.62 17.16 22.48
CA SER A 358 -29.36 17.41 23.19
C SER A 358 -28.45 18.38 22.40
N THR A 359 -27.70 19.23 23.11
CA THR A 359 -26.77 20.19 22.49
C THR A 359 -25.76 19.49 21.56
N ARG A 360 -25.32 18.29 21.94
CA ARG A 360 -24.41 17.48 21.10
C ARG A 360 -25.07 17.06 19.79
N LEU A 361 -26.31 16.57 19.84
CA LEU A 361 -27.05 16.18 18.64
C LEU A 361 -27.31 17.37 17.71
N GLN A 362 -27.69 18.53 18.26
CA GLN A 362 -27.84 19.76 17.46
C GLN A 362 -26.53 20.16 16.76
N TYR A 363 -25.41 20.15 17.48
CA TYR A 363 -24.09 20.43 16.92
C TYR A 363 -23.71 19.45 15.79
N LEU A 364 -23.95 18.15 15.99
CA LEU A 364 -23.64 17.13 14.98
C LEU A 364 -24.54 17.26 13.73
N ARG A 365 -25.83 17.59 13.89
CA ARG A 365 -26.72 17.90 12.76
C ARG A 365 -26.22 19.09 11.95
N TYR A 366 -25.83 20.17 12.63
CA TYR A 366 -25.24 21.34 11.97
C TYR A 366 -23.99 20.95 11.19
N ARG A 367 -23.05 20.22 11.82
CA ARG A 367 -21.85 19.71 11.16
C ARG A 367 -22.17 18.84 9.94
N GLY A 368 -23.17 17.97 10.04
CA GLY A 368 -23.63 17.14 8.93
C GLY A 368 -24.19 17.94 7.76
N LYS A 369 -24.88 19.06 8.02
CA LYS A 369 -25.36 19.97 6.98
C LYS A 369 -24.20 20.61 6.20
N TYR A 370 -23.18 21.12 6.89
CA TYR A 370 -21.98 21.69 6.24
C TYR A 370 -21.23 20.65 5.40
N ASP A 371 -21.07 19.43 5.91
CA ASP A 371 -20.41 18.34 5.17
C ASP A 371 -21.20 17.96 3.90
N LEU A 372 -22.53 18.10 3.92
CA LEU A 372 -23.38 17.92 2.73
C LEU A 372 -23.25 19.06 1.72
N GLU A 373 -23.17 20.31 2.17
CA GLU A 373 -22.95 21.48 1.31
C GLU A 373 -21.55 21.42 0.65
N ASP A 374 -20.52 21.13 1.44
CA ASP A 374 -19.15 20.98 0.96
C ASP A 374 -19.02 19.80 -0.03
N SER A 375 -19.63 18.64 0.25
CA SER A 375 -19.61 17.50 -0.68
C SER A 375 -20.35 17.76 -1.99
N GLN A 376 -21.42 18.57 -1.97
CA GLN A 376 -22.09 19.03 -3.18
C GLN A 376 -21.18 19.96 -4.01
N LEU A 377 -20.51 20.92 -3.36
CA LEU A 377 -19.53 21.77 -4.02
C LEU A 377 -18.40 20.95 -4.65
N TYR A 378 -17.91 19.91 -3.97
CA TYR A 378 -16.85 19.05 -4.52
C TYR A 378 -17.29 18.37 -5.82
N LEU A 379 -18.51 17.83 -5.87
CA LEU A 379 -19.06 17.20 -7.06
C LEU A 379 -19.14 18.19 -8.24
N GLU A 380 -19.64 19.40 -8.00
CA GLU A 380 -19.73 20.45 -9.02
C GLU A 380 -18.36 20.79 -9.60
N LEU A 381 -17.36 21.00 -8.74
CA LEU A 381 -15.99 21.32 -9.17
C LEU A 381 -15.33 20.16 -9.93
N LEU A 382 -15.62 18.90 -9.58
CA LEU A 382 -15.14 17.74 -10.34
C LEU A 382 -15.75 17.70 -11.74
N GLN A 383 -17.08 17.88 -11.83
CA GLN A 383 -17.80 17.84 -13.11
C GLN A 383 -17.42 19.01 -14.02
N GLU A 384 -17.22 20.19 -13.46
CA GLU A 384 -16.71 21.37 -14.16
C GLU A 384 -15.30 21.10 -14.72
N ARG A 385 -14.39 20.57 -13.90
CA ARG A 385 -13.04 20.18 -14.35
C ARG A 385 -13.07 19.14 -15.49
N ASP A 386 -13.94 18.14 -15.40
CA ASP A 386 -14.13 17.13 -16.46
C ASP A 386 -14.76 17.71 -17.73
N ALA A 387 -15.62 18.73 -17.61
CA ALA A 387 -16.17 19.45 -18.76
C ALA A 387 -15.09 20.28 -19.47
N LEU A 388 -14.28 21.04 -18.71
CA LEU A 388 -13.15 21.81 -19.26
C LEU A 388 -12.13 20.91 -19.97
N SER A 389 -11.78 19.77 -19.37
CA SER A 389 -10.87 18.79 -19.98
C SER A 389 -11.39 18.27 -21.34
N ARG A 390 -12.72 18.12 -21.49
CA ARG A 390 -13.34 17.72 -22.77
C ARG A 390 -13.34 18.86 -23.81
N MET A 391 -13.51 20.11 -23.36
CA MET A 391 -13.49 21.29 -24.23
C MET A 391 -12.14 21.53 -24.91
N TYR A 392 -11.04 21.05 -24.31
CA TYR A 392 -9.69 21.21 -24.86
C TYR A 392 -9.55 20.78 -26.32
N LYS A 393 -10.24 19.72 -26.74
CA LYS A 393 -10.18 19.23 -28.13
C LYS A 393 -11.13 19.98 -29.07
N THR A 394 -12.14 20.67 -28.56
CA THR A 394 -13.22 21.25 -29.38
C THR A 394 -13.10 22.76 -29.54
N SER A 395 -12.75 23.49 -28.47
CA SER A 395 -12.77 24.97 -28.44
C SER A 395 -11.63 25.55 -27.57
N PRO A 396 -10.38 25.64 -28.07
CA PRO A 396 -9.25 26.13 -27.26
C PRO A 396 -9.38 27.58 -26.76
N ALA A 397 -10.03 28.46 -27.54
CA ALA A 397 -10.22 29.86 -27.15
C ALA A 397 -11.24 30.03 -26.00
N GLU A 398 -12.32 29.25 -26.03
CA GLU A 398 -13.33 29.23 -24.96
C GLU A 398 -12.78 28.59 -23.68
N LEU A 399 -11.92 27.58 -23.83
CA LEU A 399 -11.25 26.92 -22.71
C LEU A 399 -10.49 27.91 -21.84
N SER A 400 -9.68 28.79 -22.42
CA SER A 400 -8.85 29.72 -21.64
C SER A 400 -9.68 30.65 -20.74
N LYS A 401 -10.83 31.12 -21.24
CA LYS A 401 -11.74 31.95 -20.45
C LYS A 401 -12.40 31.13 -19.33
N ALA A 402 -12.94 29.97 -19.66
CA ALA A 402 -13.64 29.11 -18.70
C ALA A 402 -12.68 28.57 -17.62
N GLU A 403 -11.43 28.30 -17.98
CA GLU A 403 -10.36 27.92 -17.06
C GLU A 403 -10.00 29.04 -16.09
N ALA A 404 -9.93 30.30 -16.57
CA ALA A 404 -9.69 31.46 -15.70
C ALA A 404 -10.83 31.63 -14.67
N GLU A 405 -12.08 31.46 -15.10
CA GLU A 405 -13.26 31.50 -14.22
C GLU A 405 -13.23 30.38 -13.17
N PHE A 406 -12.89 29.15 -13.59
CA PHE A 406 -12.72 28.01 -12.69
C PHE A 406 -11.62 28.25 -11.64
N ASN A 407 -10.45 28.74 -12.08
CA ASN A 407 -9.34 29.06 -11.18
C ASN A 407 -9.74 30.14 -10.15
N ALA A 408 -10.39 31.21 -10.58
CA ALA A 408 -10.90 32.25 -9.68
C ALA A 408 -11.93 31.68 -8.67
N ARG A 409 -12.83 30.80 -9.12
CA ARG A 409 -13.79 30.13 -8.23
C ARG A 409 -13.08 29.36 -7.12
N ILE A 410 -12.06 28.57 -7.45
CA ILE A 410 -11.26 27.81 -6.47
C ILE A 410 -10.53 28.74 -5.49
N GLU A 411 -10.02 29.88 -5.95
CA GLU A 411 -9.35 30.88 -5.10
C GLU A 411 -10.28 31.50 -4.06
N HIS A 412 -11.58 31.58 -4.33
CA HIS A 412 -12.59 32.06 -3.37
C HIS A 412 -13.09 30.96 -2.41
N VAL A 413 -12.81 29.68 -2.68
CA VAL A 413 -13.17 28.59 -1.75
C VAL A 413 -12.35 28.69 -0.46
N LYS A 414 -13.00 28.54 0.69
CA LYS A 414 -12.37 28.56 2.02
C LYS A 414 -11.18 27.58 2.09
N LYS A 415 -10.11 27.96 2.81
CA LYS A 415 -8.86 27.20 2.91
C LYS A 415 -9.06 25.70 3.24
N ASN A 416 -9.86 25.37 4.24
CA ASN A 416 -10.09 23.97 4.64
C ASN A 416 -10.90 23.19 3.60
N THR A 417 -11.98 23.79 3.09
CA THR A 417 -12.79 23.23 2.01
C THR A 417 -11.96 22.98 0.75
N ARG A 418 -11.03 23.89 0.40
CA ARG A 418 -10.10 23.72 -0.72
C ARG A 418 -9.11 22.57 -0.51
N LYS A 419 -8.57 22.41 0.70
CA LYS A 419 -7.68 21.29 1.04
C LYS A 419 -8.37 19.94 0.88
N GLU A 420 -9.61 19.83 1.34
CA GLU A 420 -10.41 18.61 1.19
C GLU A 420 -10.82 18.38 -0.26
N TRP A 421 -11.19 19.43 -0.99
CA TRP A 421 -11.44 19.35 -2.44
C TRP A 421 -10.21 18.83 -3.20
N ASN A 422 -9.00 19.34 -2.93
CA ASN A 422 -7.77 18.83 -3.55
C ASN A 422 -7.59 17.33 -3.31
N ALA A 423 -7.96 16.83 -2.13
CA ALA A 423 -7.90 15.41 -1.84
C ALA A 423 -8.93 14.57 -2.58
N VAL A 424 -10.18 15.05 -2.65
CA VAL A 424 -11.22 14.41 -3.45
C VAL A 424 -10.84 14.40 -4.92
N ARG A 425 -10.37 15.55 -5.45
CA ARG A 425 -9.87 15.71 -6.82
C ARG A 425 -8.77 14.72 -7.15
N ASP A 426 -7.74 14.60 -6.30
CA ASP A 426 -6.59 13.76 -6.60
C ASP A 426 -6.93 12.27 -6.50
N ASN A 427 -7.75 11.86 -5.53
CA ASN A 427 -8.26 10.47 -5.46
C ASN A 427 -9.14 10.12 -6.68
N TYR A 428 -10.00 11.03 -7.10
CA TYR A 428 -10.83 10.85 -8.29
C TYR A 428 -9.96 10.78 -9.55
N HIS A 429 -8.99 11.68 -9.68
CA HIS A 429 -8.07 11.74 -10.83
C HIS A 429 -7.30 10.44 -11.01
N ILE A 430 -6.62 9.95 -9.96
CA ILE A 430 -5.83 8.71 -10.04
C ILE A 430 -6.70 7.48 -10.32
N PHE A 431 -7.95 7.46 -9.84
CA PHE A 431 -8.88 6.35 -10.09
C PHE A 431 -9.41 6.33 -11.54
N LYS A 432 -9.61 7.51 -12.14
CA LYS A 432 -10.15 7.69 -13.50
C LYS A 432 -9.15 7.41 -14.62
N GLN A 433 -7.86 7.35 -14.31
CA GLN A 433 -6.84 6.97 -15.30
C GLN A 433 -7.11 5.55 -15.82
N ASP A 434 -6.64 5.26 -17.03
CA ASP A 434 -6.74 3.92 -17.63
C ASP A 434 -5.35 3.41 -18.03
N PRO A 435 -4.80 2.39 -17.33
CA PRO A 435 -5.35 1.81 -16.09
C PRO A 435 -5.29 2.80 -14.90
N PRO A 436 -6.10 2.61 -13.83
CA PRO A 436 -6.08 3.46 -12.62
C PRO A 436 -4.67 3.55 -12.02
N ALA A 437 -4.21 4.68 -11.49
CA ALA A 437 -2.80 4.81 -11.08
C ALA A 437 -2.43 3.87 -9.90
N LEU A 438 -3.30 3.75 -8.89
CA LEU A 438 -3.04 2.90 -7.73
C LEU A 438 -3.16 1.41 -8.09
N LEU A 439 -2.18 0.61 -7.67
CA LEU A 439 -2.20 -0.85 -7.83
C LEU A 439 -3.43 -1.49 -7.17
N TRP A 440 -3.93 -0.92 -6.07
CA TRP A 440 -5.13 -1.39 -5.38
C TRP A 440 -6.38 -1.45 -6.29
N ASP A 441 -6.58 -0.45 -7.14
CA ASP A 441 -7.75 -0.39 -8.03
C ASP A 441 -7.62 -1.30 -9.26
N ARG A 442 -6.41 -1.81 -9.50
CA ARG A 442 -6.10 -2.79 -10.56
C ARG A 442 -6.29 -4.24 -10.12
N ARG A 443 -6.58 -4.48 -8.83
CA ARG A 443 -6.62 -5.85 -8.26
C ARG A 443 -7.53 -6.79 -9.05
N PRO A 444 -7.07 -7.99 -9.43
CA PRO A 444 -7.86 -8.96 -10.20
C PRO A 444 -8.96 -9.59 -9.36
N PHE A 445 -8.81 -9.56 -8.04
CA PHE A 445 -9.74 -10.14 -7.08
C PHE A 445 -9.76 -9.37 -5.76
N GLU A 446 -10.80 -9.57 -4.96
CA GLU A 446 -10.85 -9.08 -3.58
C GLU A 446 -10.01 -9.99 -2.66
N PRO A 447 -9.31 -9.44 -1.64
CA PRO A 447 -8.52 -10.22 -0.72
C PRO A 447 -9.38 -11.11 0.19
N LEU A 448 -8.84 -12.25 0.61
CA LEU A 448 -9.45 -13.12 1.62
C LEU A 448 -9.33 -12.49 3.01
N ALA A 449 -10.43 -12.51 3.78
CA ALA A 449 -10.44 -12.05 5.15
C ALA A 449 -9.65 -13.02 6.05
N ILE A 450 -8.58 -12.53 6.68
CA ILE A 450 -7.84 -13.30 7.69
C ILE A 450 -8.43 -13.10 9.09
N ARG A 451 -8.18 -14.08 9.96
CA ARG A 451 -8.55 -14.04 11.37
C ARG A 451 -7.30 -14.02 12.23
N ALA A 452 -7.42 -13.52 13.46
CA ALA A 452 -6.29 -13.45 14.38
C ALA A 452 -5.77 -14.85 14.77
N ASP A 453 -6.66 -15.84 14.86
CA ASP A 453 -6.35 -17.24 15.18
C ASP A 453 -5.69 -18.00 14.03
N ASP A 454 -5.55 -17.39 12.84
CA ASP A 454 -4.74 -17.96 11.76
C ASP A 454 -3.22 -17.86 12.03
N PHE A 455 -2.82 -17.05 13.03
CA PHE A 455 -1.43 -16.72 13.34
C PHE A 455 -1.08 -17.04 14.80
N TYR A 456 0.20 -17.30 15.05
CA TYR A 456 0.76 -17.35 16.40
C TYR A 456 2.06 -16.53 16.52
N PRO A 457 2.14 -15.55 17.43
CA PRO A 457 1.03 -15.01 18.24
C PRO A 457 -0.14 -14.52 17.39
N GLN A 458 -1.33 -14.36 17.97
CA GLN A 458 -2.56 -13.95 17.26
C GLN A 458 -2.50 -12.49 16.80
N ILE A 459 -1.60 -12.22 15.86
CA ILE A 459 -1.34 -10.94 15.22
C ILE A 459 -1.66 -11.10 13.74
N PRO A 460 -2.78 -10.53 13.27
CA PRO A 460 -3.15 -10.50 11.85
C PRO A 460 -2.00 -9.99 10.97
N CYS A 461 -1.72 -10.71 9.89
CA CYS A 461 -0.74 -10.35 8.86
C CYS A 461 -1.36 -10.43 7.45
N ALA A 462 -0.74 -9.82 6.46
CA ALA A 462 -1.18 -9.86 5.08
C ALA A 462 -0.20 -10.64 4.19
N LEU A 463 -0.74 -11.36 3.21
CA LEU A 463 0.03 -11.98 2.14
C LEU A 463 -0.06 -11.11 0.88
N LEU A 464 1.08 -10.65 0.41
CA LEU A 464 1.22 -9.84 -0.79
C LEU A 464 1.90 -10.65 -1.92
N ASP A 465 1.38 -10.55 -3.13
CA ASP A 465 1.96 -11.13 -4.34
C ASP A 465 2.53 -10.04 -5.24
N PHE A 466 3.85 -10.00 -5.33
CA PHE A 466 4.61 -9.06 -6.14
C PHE A 466 4.98 -9.70 -7.47
N GLN A 467 4.57 -9.08 -8.58
CA GLN A 467 5.11 -9.34 -9.90
C GLN A 467 5.89 -8.12 -10.38
N PRO A 468 7.23 -8.20 -10.43
CA PRO A 468 8.04 -7.18 -11.07
C PRO A 468 7.72 -7.06 -12.57
N LYS A 469 7.89 -5.85 -13.12
CA LYS A 469 7.86 -5.56 -14.56
C LYS A 469 9.18 -4.96 -15.02
N ALA A 470 9.40 -4.94 -16.33
CA ALA A 470 10.47 -4.16 -16.92
C ALA A 470 10.19 -2.66 -16.69
N MET A 471 11.00 -2.03 -15.84
CA MET A 471 10.93 -0.58 -15.64
C MET A 471 11.30 0.14 -16.94
N ASN A 472 10.68 1.31 -17.17
CA ASN A 472 11.04 2.17 -18.28
C ASN A 472 12.56 2.41 -18.35
N PRO A 473 13.21 2.36 -19.53
CA PRO A 473 14.66 2.52 -19.67
C PRO A 473 15.22 3.81 -19.04
N TYR A 474 14.46 4.91 -19.02
CA TYR A 474 14.85 6.17 -18.37
C TYR A 474 14.84 6.10 -16.84
N LEU A 475 14.20 5.08 -16.25
CA LEU A 475 14.11 4.88 -14.81
C LEU A 475 15.03 3.74 -14.33
N ARG A 476 15.57 2.95 -15.26
CA ARG A 476 16.53 1.89 -14.96
C ARG A 476 17.92 2.49 -14.67
N GLN A 477 18.67 1.80 -13.82
CA GLN A 477 20.08 2.09 -13.56
C GLN A 477 20.90 0.94 -14.14
N HIS A 478 21.80 1.19 -15.09
CA HIS A 478 22.86 0.22 -15.48
C HIS A 478 24.14 0.94 -15.94
N GLY A 479 25.30 0.49 -15.42
CA GLY A 479 26.65 0.94 -15.81
C GLY A 479 27.18 2.21 -15.10
N SER A 480 28.51 2.41 -15.15
CA SER A 480 29.16 3.64 -14.66
C SER A 480 28.91 4.86 -15.55
N THR A 481 28.25 4.67 -16.69
CA THR A 481 28.04 5.66 -17.75
C THR A 481 26.63 6.27 -17.77
N SER A 482 25.62 5.62 -17.18
CA SER A 482 24.24 6.15 -17.14
C SER A 482 23.73 6.27 -15.70
N MET A 483 23.39 7.50 -15.31
CA MET A 483 22.89 7.84 -13.96
C MET A 483 21.38 8.06 -13.93
N HIS A 484 20.62 7.69 -14.97
CA HIS A 484 19.20 8.06 -15.08
C HIS A 484 18.36 7.54 -13.91
N GLY A 485 18.51 6.27 -13.54
CA GLY A 485 17.81 5.70 -12.38
C GLY A 485 18.20 6.35 -11.05
N ALA A 486 19.45 6.80 -10.89
CA ALA A 486 19.91 7.52 -9.70
C ALA A 486 19.36 8.95 -9.67
N THR A 487 19.39 9.65 -10.81
CA THR A 487 18.74 10.95 -11.02
C THR A 487 17.26 10.88 -10.68
N SER A 488 16.55 9.87 -11.18
CA SER A 488 15.14 9.64 -10.85
C SER A 488 14.92 9.44 -9.34
N ASP A 489 15.70 8.62 -8.64
CA ASP A 489 15.54 8.45 -7.18
C ASP A 489 15.76 9.76 -6.43
N THR A 490 16.80 10.51 -6.80
CA THR A 490 17.10 11.81 -6.19
C THR A 490 15.96 12.81 -6.42
N MET A 491 15.47 12.95 -7.65
CA MET A 491 14.35 13.83 -7.99
C MET A 491 13.04 13.40 -7.29
N LEU A 492 12.79 12.09 -7.14
CA LEU A 492 11.61 11.58 -6.44
C LEU A 492 11.55 12.04 -4.98
N ARG A 493 12.68 12.25 -4.31
CA ARG A 493 12.69 12.72 -2.91
C ARG A 493 12.07 14.11 -2.81
N TYR A 494 12.56 15.04 -3.63
CA TYR A 494 12.01 16.39 -3.74
C TYR A 494 10.55 16.37 -4.18
N TRP A 495 10.25 15.61 -5.24
CA TRP A 495 8.90 15.53 -5.80
C TRP A 495 7.84 15.15 -4.76
N TRP A 496 8.17 14.19 -3.88
CA TRP A 496 7.25 13.73 -2.84
C TRP A 496 7.24 14.59 -1.57
N GLN A 497 8.23 15.46 -1.35
CA GLN A 497 8.13 16.55 -0.36
C GLN A 497 7.14 17.61 -0.85
N HIS A 498 7.15 17.93 -2.14
CA HIS A 498 6.28 18.94 -2.77
C HIS A 498 5.04 18.34 -3.46
N MET A 499 4.53 17.23 -2.93
CA MET A 499 3.50 16.39 -3.55
C MET A 499 2.15 17.09 -3.85
N LEU A 500 1.89 18.23 -3.21
CA LEU A 500 0.64 19.01 -3.39
C LEU A 500 0.74 20.11 -4.44
N LEU A 501 1.95 20.42 -4.94
CA LEU A 501 2.13 21.41 -5.99
C LEU A 501 1.56 20.90 -7.33
N PRO A 502 1.11 21.80 -8.22
CA PRO A 502 0.95 21.48 -9.63
C PRO A 502 2.25 20.89 -10.22
N ALA A 503 2.14 19.94 -11.14
CA ALA A 503 3.29 19.25 -11.73
C ALA A 503 4.33 20.22 -12.35
N SER A 504 3.87 21.27 -13.03
CA SER A 504 4.69 22.36 -13.59
C SER A 504 5.53 23.07 -12.53
N LYS A 505 4.94 23.36 -11.37
CA LYS A 505 5.63 23.98 -10.23
C LYS A 505 6.57 23.02 -9.52
N ALA A 506 6.21 21.74 -9.44
CA ALA A 506 7.12 20.72 -8.92
C ALA A 506 8.34 20.52 -9.84
N MET A 507 8.17 20.62 -11.16
CA MET A 507 9.29 20.65 -12.13
C MET A 507 10.20 21.86 -11.90
N GLU A 508 9.64 23.08 -11.81
CA GLU A 508 10.43 24.28 -11.55
C GLU A 508 11.22 24.21 -10.23
N GLY A 509 10.63 23.56 -9.22
CA GLY A 509 11.26 23.34 -7.93
C GLY A 509 12.48 22.40 -7.97
N LEU A 510 12.46 21.39 -8.85
CA LEU A 510 13.58 20.45 -9.01
C LEU A 510 14.85 21.14 -9.51
N TRP A 511 14.71 22.05 -10.48
CA TRP A 511 15.79 22.89 -10.96
C TRP A 511 15.24 24.15 -11.68
N PRO A 512 15.83 25.35 -11.46
CA PRO A 512 15.35 26.60 -12.06
C PRO A 512 15.38 26.53 -13.58
N GLY A 513 14.27 26.88 -14.23
CA GLY A 513 14.11 26.79 -15.68
C GLY A 513 13.74 25.40 -16.20
N PHE A 514 13.66 24.37 -15.35
CA PHE A 514 13.16 23.06 -15.76
C PHE A 514 11.63 23.09 -15.96
N GLY A 515 10.92 23.96 -15.24
CA GLY A 515 9.47 24.11 -15.37
C GLY A 515 9.01 24.55 -16.76
N ASP A 516 9.86 25.26 -17.50
CA ASP A 516 9.58 25.71 -18.88
C ASP A 516 9.40 24.51 -19.85
N LEU A 517 10.01 23.37 -19.54
CA LEU A 517 9.87 22.13 -20.33
C LEU A 517 8.57 21.38 -20.07
N VAL A 518 7.66 21.88 -19.22
CA VAL A 518 6.36 21.20 -18.98
C VAL A 518 5.56 20.99 -20.27
N SER A 519 5.75 21.86 -21.27
CA SER A 519 5.13 21.73 -22.59
C SER A 519 5.67 20.56 -23.42
N GLU A 520 6.90 20.11 -23.15
CA GLU A 520 7.52 18.95 -23.81
C GLU A 520 7.03 17.62 -23.22
N VAL A 521 6.51 17.65 -21.99
CA VAL A 521 5.92 16.49 -21.30
C VAL A 521 4.43 16.37 -21.67
N GLY A 522 4.17 15.96 -22.91
CA GLY A 522 2.81 15.89 -23.47
C GLY A 522 1.83 15.04 -22.66
N SER A 523 2.30 13.97 -21.99
CA SER A 523 1.46 13.13 -21.14
C SER A 523 0.87 13.84 -19.91
N LEU A 524 1.42 14.97 -19.46
CA LEU A 524 0.83 15.76 -18.37
C LEU A 524 -0.46 16.46 -18.81
N ARG A 525 -0.63 16.71 -20.11
CA ARG A 525 -1.81 17.38 -20.67
C ARG A 525 -2.77 16.43 -21.38
N ASP A 526 -2.31 15.27 -21.84
CA ASP A 526 -3.14 14.30 -22.56
C ASP A 526 -4.01 13.46 -21.62
N PRO A 527 -5.36 13.61 -21.64
CA PRO A 527 -6.26 12.80 -20.81
C PRO A 527 -6.14 11.29 -21.06
N ALA A 528 -5.78 10.86 -22.28
CA ALA A 528 -5.61 9.45 -22.60
C ALA A 528 -4.39 8.82 -21.90
N LYS A 529 -3.41 9.65 -21.49
CA LYS A 529 -2.24 9.24 -20.71
C LYS A 529 -2.35 9.61 -19.23
N GLY A 530 -3.54 9.98 -18.75
CA GLY A 530 -3.77 10.41 -17.36
C GLY A 530 -3.39 11.85 -17.06
N GLY A 531 -3.15 12.67 -18.09
CA GLY A 531 -2.93 14.11 -18.00
C GLY A 531 -4.22 14.90 -17.88
N VAL A 532 -4.09 16.21 -17.66
CA VAL A 532 -5.21 17.16 -17.69
C VAL A 532 -4.76 18.41 -18.43
N PRO A 533 -5.46 18.84 -19.49
CA PRO A 533 -5.07 19.98 -20.31
C PRO A 533 -5.49 21.31 -19.66
N LEU A 534 -5.26 21.44 -18.35
CA LEU A 534 -5.56 22.61 -17.55
C LEU A 534 -4.29 23.04 -16.79
N SER A 535 -4.28 24.28 -16.37
CA SER A 535 -3.24 24.98 -15.64
C SER A 535 -3.76 25.48 -14.29
N GLY A 536 -2.85 25.92 -13.42
CA GLY A 536 -3.22 26.48 -12.12
C GLY A 536 -3.90 25.45 -11.21
N SER A 537 -5.10 25.76 -10.72
CA SER A 537 -5.83 24.89 -9.79
C SER A 537 -6.41 23.64 -10.47
N GLY A 538 -6.56 23.65 -11.80
CA GLY A 538 -7.06 22.52 -12.59
C GLY A 538 -5.99 21.48 -12.94
N GLU A 539 -4.72 21.86 -12.86
CA GLU A 539 -3.56 21.04 -13.25
C GLU A 539 -3.44 19.75 -12.42
N VAL A 540 -2.78 18.73 -13.00
CA VAL A 540 -2.39 17.52 -12.26
C VAL A 540 -1.40 17.90 -11.16
N SER A 541 -1.69 17.51 -9.92
CA SER A 541 -0.75 17.64 -8.81
C SER A 541 0.40 16.64 -8.92
N ALA A 542 1.55 16.97 -8.35
CA ALA A 542 2.72 16.08 -8.25
C ALA A 542 2.38 14.67 -7.71
N ARG A 543 1.49 14.56 -6.71
CA ARG A 543 1.07 13.24 -6.18
C ARG A 543 0.13 12.43 -7.06
N ALA A 544 -0.38 13.00 -8.15
CA ALA A 544 -1.40 12.39 -9.00
C ALA A 544 -0.86 11.93 -10.36
N ILE A 545 0.45 12.07 -10.60
CA ILE A 545 1.09 11.61 -11.83
C ILE A 545 1.20 10.08 -11.87
N ASN A 546 1.29 9.48 -13.06
CA ASN A 546 1.58 8.06 -13.26
C ASN A 546 3.01 7.82 -13.76
N GLU A 547 3.33 6.54 -13.99
CA GLU A 547 4.63 6.09 -14.50
C GLU A 547 5.01 6.74 -15.83
N THR A 548 4.08 6.81 -16.79
CA THR A 548 4.34 7.37 -18.13
C THR A 548 4.74 8.83 -18.03
N GLN A 549 4.01 9.60 -17.22
CA GLN A 549 4.31 11.01 -16.95
C GLN A 549 5.66 11.18 -16.27
N TRP A 550 5.97 10.35 -15.27
CA TRP A 550 7.28 10.41 -14.61
C TRP A 550 8.44 10.06 -15.57
N ALA A 551 8.27 9.05 -16.41
CA ALA A 551 9.28 8.68 -17.40
C ALA A 551 9.51 9.81 -18.42
N GLU A 552 8.45 10.47 -18.90
CA GLU A 552 8.57 11.63 -19.79
C GLU A 552 9.23 12.84 -19.08
N ILE A 553 8.94 13.09 -17.80
CA ILE A 553 9.62 14.11 -16.99
C ILE A 553 11.13 13.83 -16.88
N ILE A 554 11.52 12.59 -16.54
CA ILE A 554 12.93 12.21 -16.45
C ILE A 554 13.62 12.31 -17.80
N LYS A 555 12.96 11.89 -18.88
CA LYS A 555 13.46 12.05 -20.24
C LYS A 555 13.71 13.53 -20.56
N ALA A 556 12.75 14.42 -20.29
CA ALA A 556 12.91 15.86 -20.52
C ALA A 556 14.09 16.43 -19.72
N PHE A 557 14.25 16.04 -18.45
CA PHE A 557 15.38 16.47 -17.63
C PHE A 557 16.74 15.98 -18.16
N VAL A 558 16.80 14.72 -18.61
CA VAL A 558 18.03 14.11 -19.14
C VAL A 558 18.42 14.70 -20.48
N ASP A 559 17.46 15.04 -21.33
CA ASP A 559 17.73 15.62 -22.65
C ASP A 559 17.95 17.14 -22.59
N TRP A 560 17.67 17.77 -21.44
CA TRP A 560 17.81 19.20 -21.26
C TRP A 560 19.28 19.68 -21.31
N PRO A 561 19.64 20.62 -22.20
CA PRO A 561 21.01 21.11 -22.33
C PRO A 561 21.58 21.77 -21.08
N PHE A 562 20.71 22.34 -20.24
CA PHE A 562 21.10 23.06 -19.01
C PHE A 562 21.02 22.20 -17.75
N LYS A 563 20.82 20.88 -17.90
CA LYS A 563 20.78 19.97 -16.74
C LYS A 563 22.09 20.06 -15.94
N PRO A 564 22.03 20.12 -14.60
CA PRO A 564 23.22 20.12 -13.77
C PRO A 564 23.95 18.77 -13.83
N GLU A 565 25.21 18.78 -13.40
CA GLU A 565 25.89 17.54 -13.04
C GLU A 565 25.13 16.85 -11.89
N PHE A 566 25.16 15.51 -11.87
CA PHE A 566 24.48 14.73 -10.85
C PHE A 566 24.93 15.08 -9.42
N SER A 567 26.22 15.35 -9.22
CA SER A 567 26.77 15.77 -7.92
C SER A 567 26.14 17.08 -7.42
N THR A 568 26.01 18.08 -8.28
CA THR A 568 25.35 19.35 -7.99
C THR A 568 23.85 19.18 -7.71
N LEU A 569 23.17 18.32 -8.48
CA LEU A 569 21.77 17.99 -8.24
C LEU A 569 21.56 17.37 -6.85
N VAL A 570 22.42 16.42 -6.47
CA VAL A 570 22.37 15.79 -5.15
C VAL A 570 22.63 16.81 -4.05
N GLY A 571 23.64 17.69 -4.20
CA GLY A 571 23.93 18.74 -3.21
C GLY A 571 22.70 19.60 -2.92
N ARG A 572 22.11 20.17 -3.97
CA ARG A 572 20.91 21.01 -3.85
C ARG A 572 19.74 20.31 -3.17
N LEU A 573 19.38 19.11 -3.65
CA LEU A 573 18.20 18.39 -3.14
C LEU A 573 18.42 17.78 -1.74
N MET A 574 19.64 17.81 -1.23
CA MET A 574 19.95 17.44 0.16
C MET A 574 19.95 18.66 1.08
N ASP A 575 20.39 19.82 0.62
CA ASP A 575 20.36 21.08 1.40
C ASP A 575 18.91 21.48 1.75
N ASP A 576 17.95 21.28 0.83
CA ASP A 576 16.52 21.53 1.05
C ASP A 576 15.90 20.67 2.20
N LYS A 577 16.58 19.60 2.65
CA LYS A 577 16.10 18.80 3.80
C LYS A 577 16.39 19.43 5.15
N ASP A 578 17.48 20.18 5.28
CA ASP A 578 17.93 20.67 6.58
C ASP A 578 17.14 21.90 7.01
N GLU A 579 16.55 22.65 6.07
CA GLU A 579 15.76 23.86 6.36
C GLU A 579 14.39 23.56 7.02
N GLU A 580 13.71 22.46 6.68
CA GLU A 580 12.40 22.12 7.29
C GLU A 580 12.51 21.41 8.66
N VAL A 581 13.67 20.84 9.01
CA VAL A 581 13.87 20.20 10.32
C VAL A 581 13.99 21.26 11.43
N GLU A 582 14.45 22.47 11.12
CA GLU A 582 14.50 23.58 12.08
C GLU A 582 13.12 24.21 12.34
N GLU A 583 12.25 24.35 11.33
CA GLU A 583 10.92 24.94 11.53
C GLU A 583 9.92 24.04 12.30
N GLY A 584 10.22 22.73 12.39
CA GLY A 584 9.45 21.76 13.19
C GLY A 584 9.79 21.73 14.69
N ARG A 585 10.82 22.46 15.15
CA ARG A 585 11.19 22.61 16.57
C ARG A 585 10.89 24.02 17.05
N GLN A 586 9.62 24.35 17.27
CA GLN A 586 9.31 25.41 18.23
C GLN A 586 9.72 24.94 19.64
N PRO A 587 10.58 25.67 20.37
CA PRO A 587 10.89 25.35 21.75
C PRO A 587 9.65 25.59 22.61
N GLY A 588 9.20 24.52 23.26
CA GLY A 588 8.08 24.56 24.19
C GLY A 588 8.33 25.60 25.30
N ALA A 589 7.26 26.33 25.60
CA ALA A 589 7.09 27.26 26.68
C ALA A 589 8.00 27.02 27.90
N MET A 590 8.83 28.01 28.21
CA MET A 590 9.42 28.18 29.53
C MET A 590 8.29 28.30 30.55
N ALA A 591 8.13 27.27 31.38
CA ALA A 591 7.38 27.38 32.61
C ALA A 591 8.18 28.27 33.57
N GLY A 592 7.65 29.47 33.84
CA GLY A 592 8.11 30.30 34.94
C GLY A 592 7.86 29.57 36.27
N GLY A 593 8.94 29.25 36.97
CA GLY A 593 8.92 29.11 38.42
C GLY A 593 9.18 30.48 39.01
N GLY A 594 8.17 31.07 39.64
CA GLY A 594 8.37 32.17 40.57
C GLY A 594 8.90 31.62 41.90
N ASP A 595 9.93 32.28 42.40
CA ASP A 595 9.88 32.85 43.75
C ASP A 595 9.54 34.34 43.60
#